data_AF-A0A542YT09-F1
#
_entry.id   AF-A0A542YT09-F1
#
_cell.length_a   1.000
_cell.length_b   1.000
_cell.length_c   1.000
_cell.angle_alpha   90.00
_cell.angle_beta   90.00
_cell.angle_gamma   90.00
#
_symmetry.space_group_name_H-M   'P 1'
#
loop_
_entity.id
_entity.type
_entity.pdbx_description
1 polymer ?
#
loop_
_entity_poly.entity_id
_entity_poly.type
_entity_poly.pdbx_seq_one_letter_code
_entity_poly.pdbx_strand_id
1 'polypeptide(L)'
;MIRDRRDEDLDRLCAILTAMGHPRPGLSTDDLRGWLVGQESELSWVFDQAPVTVAPTKNVIGHAQIYRPSAEPLVHALEGTPGLTASGTLVIGRLFVRPDRHAAGVARFLLREAVRHIDAQQKQAVLELTRDAHLPWEVCARLGFVEVPSDAPDIVLMTRQE
;
A
#
# COMPACT_ATOMS: atom_id res chain seq x y z
N MET A 1 -15.00 6.37 -1.67
CA MET A 1 -14.48 6.86 -2.96
C MET A 1 -12.97 6.88 -2.90
N ILE A 2 -12.28 6.52 -3.98
CA ILE A 2 -10.82 6.70 -4.07
C ILE A 2 -10.51 8.09 -4.61
N ARG A 3 -9.55 8.78 -4.00
CA ARG A 3 -9.02 10.06 -4.44
C ARG A 3 -7.56 10.19 -4.06
N ASP A 4 -6.87 11.15 -4.66
CA ASP A 4 -5.51 11.52 -4.26
C ASP A 4 -5.46 11.93 -2.79
N ARG A 5 -4.43 11.42 -2.11
CA ARG A 5 -4.08 11.78 -0.74
C ARG A 5 -3.59 13.22 -0.73
N ARG A 6 -4.12 14.01 0.20
CA ARG A 6 -3.72 15.39 0.48
C ARG A 6 -2.97 15.45 1.80
N ASP A 7 -2.22 16.52 2.02
CA ASP A 7 -1.52 16.71 3.29
C ASP A 7 -2.47 16.76 4.49
N GLU A 8 -3.69 17.27 4.29
CA GLU A 8 -4.75 17.28 5.30
C GLU A 8 -5.20 15.87 5.75
N ASP A 9 -4.97 14.84 4.93
CA ASP A 9 -5.33 13.46 5.28
C ASP A 9 -4.30 12.82 6.23
N LEU A 10 -3.08 13.37 6.32
CA LEU A 10 -1.96 12.76 7.04
C LEU A 10 -2.27 12.52 8.51
N ASP A 11 -2.83 13.50 9.21
CA ASP A 11 -3.13 13.36 10.64
C ASP A 11 -4.15 12.25 10.89
N ARG A 12 -5.14 12.11 10.00
CA ARG A 12 -6.13 11.06 10.08
C ARG A 12 -5.52 9.68 9.80
N LEU A 13 -4.65 9.58 8.81
CA LEU A 13 -3.94 8.35 8.46
C LEU A 13 -3.00 7.91 9.59
N CYS A 14 -2.24 8.83 10.18
CA CYS A 14 -1.42 8.57 11.36
C CYS A 14 -2.27 8.04 12.52
N ALA A 15 -3.42 8.67 12.80
CA ALA A 15 -4.32 8.20 13.85
C ALA A 15 -4.86 6.78 13.60
N ILE A 16 -5.13 6.40 12.34
CA ILE A 16 -5.53 5.04 11.97
C ILE A 16 -4.38 4.07 12.23
N LEU A 17 -3.17 4.40 11.79
CA LEU A 17 -1.98 3.57 12.02
C LEU A 17 -1.75 3.35 13.51
N THR A 18 -1.76 4.42 14.32
CA THR A 18 -1.63 4.31 15.78
C THR A 18 -2.68 3.40 16.40
N ALA A 19 -3.95 3.52 15.99
CA ALA A 19 -5.02 2.66 16.48
C ALA A 19 -4.87 1.19 16.06
N MET A 20 -4.21 0.93 14.93
CA MET A 20 -3.87 -0.42 14.46
C MET A 20 -2.62 -0.99 15.16
N GLY A 21 -2.00 -0.24 16.07
CA GLY A 21 -0.73 -0.64 16.69
C GLY A 21 0.47 -0.42 15.77
N HIS A 22 0.30 0.37 14.70
CA HIS A 22 1.40 0.88 13.91
C HIS A 22 1.89 2.22 14.49
N PRO A 23 3.19 2.41 14.59
CA PRO A 23 4.22 1.55 14.02
C PRO A 23 4.70 0.51 15.05
N ARG A 24 5.52 -0.43 14.57
CA ARG A 24 6.33 -1.30 15.44
C ARG A 24 6.95 -0.50 16.60
N PRO A 25 7.29 -1.12 17.74
CA PRO A 25 7.98 -0.43 18.82
C PRO A 25 9.18 0.37 18.28
N GLY A 26 9.20 1.69 18.49
CA GLY A 26 10.34 2.56 18.14
C GLY A 26 10.12 3.60 17.05
N LEU A 27 8.93 3.69 16.44
CA LEU A 27 8.59 4.77 15.51
C LEU A 27 7.56 5.70 16.21
N SER A 28 7.87 6.99 16.31
CA SER A 28 7.01 8.04 16.86
C SER A 28 5.93 8.47 15.85
N THR A 29 4.98 9.32 16.26
CA THR A 29 3.98 9.89 15.34
C THR A 29 4.62 10.73 14.22
N ASP A 30 5.71 11.44 14.52
CA ASP A 30 6.47 12.18 13.51
C ASP A 30 7.12 11.22 12.52
N ASP A 31 7.57 10.05 13.00
CA ASP A 31 8.06 9.00 12.12
C ASP A 31 6.96 8.33 11.29
N LEU A 32 5.70 8.28 11.75
CA LEU A 32 4.57 7.82 10.95
C LEU A 32 4.26 8.77 9.80
N ARG A 33 4.24 10.08 10.06
CA ARG A 33 4.04 11.09 9.02
C ARG A 33 5.21 11.05 8.03
N GLY A 34 6.43 10.99 8.54
CA GLY A 34 7.64 10.80 7.75
C GLY A 34 7.58 9.52 6.92
N TRP A 35 7.10 8.41 7.49
CA TRP A 35 6.90 7.17 6.76
C TRP A 35 5.86 7.34 5.65
N LEU A 36 4.71 7.97 5.89
CA LEU A 36 3.69 8.20 4.85
C LEU A 36 4.19 9.09 3.70
N VAL A 37 5.15 9.99 3.93
CA VAL A 37 5.65 10.94 2.92
C VAL A 37 6.99 10.52 2.32
N GLY A 38 7.79 9.72 3.04
CA GLY A 38 9.22 9.56 2.82
C GLY A 38 9.64 8.67 1.66
N GLN A 39 8.71 8.17 0.84
CA GLN A 39 9.05 7.57 -0.45
C GLN A 39 8.52 8.51 -1.53
N GLU A 40 9.32 8.74 -2.57
CA GLU A 40 8.85 9.38 -3.79
C GLU A 40 7.77 8.49 -4.43
N SER A 41 6.52 8.69 -4.00
CA SER A 41 5.38 7.99 -4.57
C SER A 41 5.07 8.60 -5.92
N GLU A 42 4.89 7.75 -6.93
CA GLU A 42 4.21 8.19 -8.15
C GLU A 42 2.79 8.62 -7.82
N LEU A 43 2.16 7.90 -6.91
CA LEU A 43 0.77 8.11 -6.57
C LEU A 43 0.46 7.65 -5.14
N SER A 44 -0.30 8.47 -4.42
CA SER A 44 -0.80 8.19 -3.08
C SER A 44 -2.32 8.34 -3.08
N TRP A 45 -3.05 7.29 -2.75
CA TRP A 45 -4.51 7.30 -2.68
C TRP A 45 -5.04 7.10 -1.28
N VAL A 46 -6.21 7.67 -1.05
CA VAL A 46 -7.03 7.40 0.13
C VAL A 46 -8.40 6.88 -0.28
N PHE A 47 -8.99 6.06 0.59
CA PHE A 47 -10.42 5.76 0.52
C PHE A 47 -11.18 6.65 1.51
N ASP A 48 -12.00 7.54 0.96
CA ASP A 48 -12.86 8.46 1.70
C ASP A 48 -14.30 7.92 1.78
N GLN A 49 -14.82 7.74 2.99
CA GLN A 49 -16.18 7.26 3.25
C GLN A 49 -17.24 8.36 3.20
N ALA A 50 -16.87 9.61 2.98
CA ALA A 50 -17.83 10.70 2.94
C ALA A 50 -18.85 10.59 1.79
N PRO A 51 -20.10 11.01 2.03
CA PRO A 51 -21.01 11.35 0.93
C PRO A 51 -20.44 12.53 0.15
N VAL A 52 -20.60 12.50 -1.17
CA VAL A 52 -20.04 13.46 -2.16
C VAL A 52 -20.43 14.93 -1.88
N THR A 53 -21.43 15.17 -1.02
CA THR A 53 -22.05 16.48 -0.78
C THR A 53 -21.40 17.34 0.31
N VAL A 54 -20.36 16.88 1.01
CA VAL A 54 -19.69 17.68 2.04
C VAL A 54 -18.16 17.53 1.95
N ALA A 55 -17.47 18.64 1.66
CA ALA A 55 -16.02 18.76 1.78
C ALA A 55 -15.69 19.86 2.81
N PRO A 56 -14.62 19.73 3.61
CA PRO A 56 -13.74 18.58 3.76
C PRO A 56 -14.29 17.60 4.80
N THR A 57 -14.23 16.30 4.50
CA THR A 57 -14.69 15.25 5.39
C THR A 57 -13.49 14.48 5.91
N LYS A 58 -13.32 14.47 7.24
CA LYS A 58 -12.27 13.72 7.94
C LYS A 58 -12.53 12.20 7.94
N ASN A 59 -13.12 11.69 6.85
CA ASN A 59 -13.66 10.34 6.71
C ASN A 59 -12.76 9.43 5.87
N VAL A 60 -11.47 9.78 5.76
CA VAL A 60 -10.46 8.85 5.26
C VAL A 60 -10.37 7.65 6.19
N ILE A 61 -10.42 6.47 5.59
CA ILE A 61 -10.38 5.19 6.31
C ILE A 61 -9.38 4.20 5.74
N GLY A 62 -8.76 4.49 4.59
CA GLY A 62 -7.79 3.60 3.98
C GLY A 62 -6.84 4.35 3.09
N HIS A 63 -5.71 3.71 2.80
CA HIS A 63 -4.61 4.29 2.06
C HIS A 63 -3.91 3.22 1.24
N ALA A 64 -3.37 3.63 0.09
CA ALA A 64 -2.48 2.83 -0.74
C ALA A 64 -1.48 3.76 -1.42
N GLN A 65 -0.25 3.29 -1.61
CA GLN A 65 0.78 4.00 -2.35
C GLN A 65 1.35 3.16 -3.48
N ILE A 66 1.65 3.84 -4.58
CA ILE A 66 2.34 3.29 -5.74
C ILE A 66 3.66 4.05 -5.87
N TYR A 67 4.77 3.33 -5.88
CA TYR A 67 6.11 3.92 -6.02
C TYR A 67 7.02 3.04 -6.84
N ARG A 68 8.08 3.67 -7.35
CA ARG A 68 9.20 2.94 -7.95
C ARG A 68 10.03 2.31 -6.84
N PRO A 69 10.51 1.07 -7.02
CA PRO A 69 11.46 0.50 -6.09
C PRO A 69 12.77 1.30 -6.14
N SER A 70 13.09 2.01 -5.06
CA SER A 70 14.29 2.85 -4.95
C SER A 70 15.19 2.47 -3.78
N ALA A 71 14.65 1.79 -2.77
CA ALA A 71 15.41 1.31 -1.62
C ALA A 71 16.21 0.06 -1.99
N GLU A 72 17.51 0.03 -1.67
CA GLU A 72 18.40 -1.09 -2.02
C GLU A 72 17.86 -2.48 -1.63
N PRO A 73 17.31 -2.71 -0.42
CA PRO A 73 16.79 -4.04 -0.08
C PRO A 73 15.63 -4.50 -0.97
N LEU A 74 14.77 -3.56 -1.39
CA LEU A 74 13.63 -3.83 -2.25
C LEU A 74 14.06 -4.05 -3.70
N VAL A 75 15.00 -3.24 -4.20
CA VAL A 75 15.59 -3.40 -5.53
C VAL A 75 16.29 -4.75 -5.63
N HIS A 76 17.13 -5.10 -4.66
CA HIS A 76 17.83 -6.38 -4.61
C HIS A 76 16.86 -7.57 -4.58
N ALA A 77 15.79 -7.50 -3.77
CA ALA A 77 14.77 -8.55 -3.72
C ALA A 77 14.03 -8.72 -5.05
N LEU A 78 13.73 -7.62 -5.75
CA LEU A 78 13.11 -7.67 -7.08
C LEU A 78 14.06 -8.26 -8.13
N GLU A 79 15.33 -7.85 -8.16
CA GLU A 79 16.32 -8.35 -9.11
C GLU A 79 16.68 -9.82 -8.88
N GLY A 80 16.57 -10.31 -7.64
CA GLY A 80 16.69 -11.73 -7.31
C GLY A 80 15.49 -12.58 -7.74
N THR A 81 14.37 -11.96 -8.17
CA THR A 81 13.16 -12.67 -8.57
C THR A 81 13.09 -12.82 -10.10
N PRO A 82 12.98 -14.05 -10.64
CA PRO A 82 12.90 -14.26 -12.09
C PRO A 82 11.76 -13.50 -12.75
N GLY A 83 12.08 -12.77 -13.83
CA GLY A 83 11.08 -12.04 -14.62
C GLY A 83 10.65 -10.69 -14.05
N LEU A 84 11.24 -10.24 -12.93
CA LEU A 84 11.06 -8.90 -12.40
C LEU A 84 12.31 -8.05 -12.60
N THR A 85 12.11 -6.76 -12.85
CA THR A 85 13.19 -5.76 -12.84
C THR A 85 12.70 -4.50 -12.15
N ALA A 86 13.60 -3.75 -11.51
CA ALA A 86 13.25 -2.49 -10.85
C ALA A 86 12.62 -1.47 -11.82
N SER A 87 13.07 -1.44 -13.08
CA SER A 87 12.55 -0.55 -14.12
C SER A 87 11.24 -1.03 -14.75
N GLY A 88 10.96 -2.34 -14.72
CA GLY A 88 9.74 -2.96 -15.23
C GLY A 88 8.59 -3.02 -14.22
N THR A 89 8.83 -2.62 -12.97
CA THR A 89 7.92 -2.88 -11.85
C THR A 89 7.48 -1.59 -11.16
N LEU A 90 6.24 -1.59 -10.68
CA LEU A 90 5.76 -0.63 -9.68
C LEU A 90 5.29 -1.37 -8.43
N VAL A 91 5.59 -0.78 -7.28
CA VAL A 91 5.32 -1.37 -5.97
C VAL A 91 4.09 -0.71 -5.37
N ILE A 92 3.12 -1.55 -5.00
CA ILE A 92 1.96 -1.20 -4.19
C ILE A 92 2.37 -1.43 -2.74
N GLY A 93 2.52 -0.36 -1.97
CA GLY A 93 2.90 -0.44 -0.57
C GLY A 93 2.06 0.47 0.30
N ARG A 94 2.34 0.44 1.60
CA ARG A 94 1.61 1.21 2.63
C ARG A 94 0.09 1.06 2.51
N LEU A 95 -0.35 -0.14 2.11
CA LEU A 95 -1.75 -0.49 1.96
C LEU A 95 -2.32 -0.84 3.33
N PHE A 96 -3.18 0.02 3.87
CA PHE A 96 -3.87 -0.23 5.12
C PHE A 96 -5.28 0.36 5.09
N VAL A 97 -6.16 -0.25 5.86
CA VAL A 97 -7.55 0.21 6.05
C VAL A 97 -7.88 0.09 7.52
N ARG A 98 -8.52 1.12 8.07
CA ARG A 98 -9.07 1.13 9.41
C ARG A 98 -9.91 -0.15 9.62
N PRO A 99 -9.65 -0.93 10.69
CA PRO A 99 -10.43 -2.12 10.98
C PRO A 99 -11.92 -1.78 11.17
N ASP A 100 -12.76 -2.28 10.29
CA ASP A 100 -14.22 -2.26 10.39
C ASP A 100 -14.80 -3.40 9.54
N ARG A 101 -16.12 -3.59 9.58
CA ARG A 101 -16.82 -4.66 8.84
C ARG A 101 -16.66 -4.60 7.31
N HIS A 102 -16.19 -3.47 6.77
CA HIS A 102 -15.99 -3.24 5.34
C HIS A 102 -14.52 -3.19 4.94
N ALA A 103 -13.58 -3.30 5.89
CA ALA A 103 -12.15 -3.11 5.67
C ALA A 103 -11.61 -3.99 4.52
N ALA A 104 -11.97 -5.28 4.49
CA ALA A 104 -11.56 -6.19 3.42
C ALA A 104 -12.08 -5.76 2.03
N GLY A 105 -13.32 -5.27 1.96
CA GLY A 105 -13.91 -4.78 0.71
C GLY A 105 -13.23 -3.51 0.20
N VAL A 106 -12.88 -2.60 1.11
CA VAL A 106 -12.16 -1.36 0.82
C VAL A 106 -10.72 -1.65 0.38
N ALA A 107 -10.02 -2.53 1.10
CA ALA A 107 -8.65 -2.91 0.78
C ALA A 107 -8.57 -3.59 -0.60
N ARG A 108 -9.50 -4.50 -0.89
CA ARG A 108 -9.65 -5.11 -2.22
C ARG A 108 -9.91 -4.08 -3.31
N PHE A 109 -10.74 -3.07 -3.04
CA PHE A 109 -11.03 -2.02 -4.02
C PHE A 109 -9.80 -1.15 -4.29
N LEU A 110 -9.09 -0.70 -3.24
CA LEU A 110 -7.83 0.04 -3.37
C LEU A 110 -6.79 -0.75 -4.16
N LEU A 111 -6.57 -2.02 -3.80
CA LEU A 111 -5.60 -2.88 -4.46
C LEU A 111 -5.94 -3.10 -5.94
N ARG A 112 -7.21 -3.34 -6.27
CA ARG A 112 -7.64 -3.50 -7.66
C ARG A 112 -7.43 -2.24 -8.49
N GLU A 113 -7.76 -1.07 -7.96
CA GLU A 113 -7.54 0.19 -8.68
C GLU A 113 -6.05 0.49 -8.86
N ALA A 114 -5.22 0.17 -7.86
CA ALA A 114 -3.77 0.33 -7.94
C ALA A 114 -3.16 -0.58 -9.02
N VAL A 115 -3.59 -1.85 -9.05
CA VAL A 115 -3.22 -2.80 -10.10
C VAL A 115 -3.63 -2.29 -11.48
N ARG A 116 -4.86 -1.83 -11.65
CA ARG A 116 -5.33 -1.27 -12.93
C ARG A 116 -4.50 -0.06 -13.38
N HIS A 117 -4.08 0.78 -12.44
CA HIS A 117 -3.22 1.92 -12.74
C HIS A 117 -1.84 1.49 -13.24
N ILE A 118 -1.23 0.49 -12.58
CA ILE A 118 0.07 -0.06 -12.97
C ILE A 118 -0.01 -0.77 -14.33
N ASP A 119 -1.05 -1.57 -14.57
CA ASP A 119 -1.27 -2.25 -15.84
C ASP A 119 -1.40 -1.25 -17.01
N ALA A 120 -2.07 -0.12 -16.79
CA ALA A 120 -2.19 0.94 -17.80
C ALA A 120 -0.85 1.58 -18.19
N GLN A 121 0.18 1.44 -17.34
CA GLN A 121 1.55 1.87 -17.63
C GLN A 121 2.41 0.75 -18.25
N GLN A 122 1.83 -0.42 -18.53
CA GLN A 122 2.54 -1.61 -19.03
C GLN A 122 3.70 -2.04 -18.10
N LYS A 123 3.48 -1.93 -16.78
CA LYS A 123 4.41 -2.35 -15.73
C LYS A 123 3.86 -3.55 -14.98
N GLN A 124 4.75 -4.30 -14.32
CA GLN A 124 4.35 -5.37 -13.41
C GLN A 124 4.02 -4.79 -12.03
N ALA A 125 2.90 -5.22 -11.45
CA ALA A 125 2.52 -4.84 -10.10
C ALA A 125 3.14 -5.80 -9.07
N VAL A 126 3.89 -5.26 -8.13
CA VAL A 126 4.37 -5.99 -6.95
C VAL A 126 3.70 -5.42 -5.72
N LEU A 127 3.18 -6.28 -4.86
CA LEU A 127 2.61 -5.91 -3.58
C LEU A 127 3.66 -6.08 -2.49
N GLU A 128 3.99 -4.99 -1.81
CA GLU A 128 4.84 -4.99 -0.62
C GLU A 128 3.95 -5.08 0.62
N LEU A 129 4.04 -6.21 1.32
CA LEU A 129 3.37 -6.42 2.60
C LEU A 129 4.42 -6.46 3.70
N THR A 130 4.11 -5.82 4.83
CA THR A 130 4.73 -6.19 6.09
C THR A 130 4.15 -7.53 6.55
N ARG A 131 4.91 -8.37 7.25
CA ARG A 131 4.39 -9.65 7.79
C ARG A 131 3.13 -9.48 8.67
N ASP A 132 2.99 -8.30 9.28
CA ASP A 132 1.84 -7.92 10.12
C ASP A 132 0.71 -7.24 9.34
N ALA A 133 0.79 -7.20 8.00
CA ALA A 133 -0.20 -6.52 7.19
C ALA A 133 -1.59 -7.13 7.43
N HIS A 134 -2.55 -6.27 7.77
CA HIS A 134 -3.95 -6.66 7.96
C HIS A 134 -4.70 -7.01 6.67
N LEU A 135 -3.98 -7.10 5.54
CA LEU A 135 -4.56 -7.56 4.30
C LEU A 135 -4.63 -9.10 4.35
N PRO A 136 -5.81 -9.73 4.35
CA PRO A 136 -5.89 -11.18 4.38
C PRO A 136 -5.22 -11.75 3.13
N TRP A 137 -4.35 -12.74 3.30
CA TRP A 137 -3.67 -13.44 2.20
C TRP A 137 -4.63 -13.88 1.09
N GLU A 138 -5.83 -14.30 1.48
CA GLU A 138 -6.92 -14.69 0.59
C GLU A 138 -7.34 -13.58 -0.38
N VAL A 139 -7.28 -12.31 0.05
CA VAL A 139 -7.57 -11.15 -0.80
C VAL A 139 -6.48 -10.97 -1.85
N CYS A 140 -5.21 -11.14 -1.47
CA CYS A 140 -4.08 -11.09 -2.40
C CYS A 140 -4.18 -12.22 -3.43
N ALA A 141 -4.35 -13.46 -2.97
CA ALA A 141 -4.44 -14.64 -3.82
C ALA A 141 -5.60 -14.55 -4.83
N ARG A 142 -6.77 -14.05 -4.42
CA ARG A 142 -7.92 -13.84 -5.32
C ARG A 142 -7.68 -12.79 -6.40
N LEU A 143 -6.68 -11.94 -6.23
CA LEU A 143 -6.25 -10.94 -7.21
C LEU A 143 -5.04 -11.42 -8.03
N GLY A 144 -4.68 -12.71 -7.92
CA GLY A 144 -3.59 -13.33 -8.66
C GLY A 144 -2.21 -13.13 -8.03
N PHE A 145 -2.12 -12.55 -6.83
CA PHE A 145 -0.85 -12.36 -6.15
C PHE A 145 -0.35 -13.66 -5.52
N VAL A 146 0.91 -13.97 -5.77
CA VAL A 146 1.64 -15.12 -5.22
C VAL A 146 2.89 -14.60 -4.53
N GLU A 147 3.24 -15.17 -3.38
CA GLU A 147 4.49 -14.87 -2.69
C GLU A 147 5.68 -15.16 -3.59
N VAL A 148 6.67 -14.27 -3.56
CA VAL A 148 7.99 -14.54 -4.12
C VAL A 148 9.01 -14.57 -2.99
N PRO A 149 9.98 -15.51 -3.04
CA PRO A 149 11.08 -15.53 -2.08
C PRO A 149 11.79 -14.18 -2.06
N SER A 150 12.04 -13.67 -0.85
CA SER A 150 12.73 -12.41 -0.62
C SER A 150 13.73 -12.60 0.52
N ASP A 151 14.94 -12.07 0.35
CA ASP A 151 15.97 -12.06 1.40
C ASP A 151 15.70 -11.02 2.49
N ALA A 152 14.67 -10.18 2.31
CA ALA A 152 14.26 -9.21 3.32
C ALA A 152 13.36 -9.88 4.37
N PRO A 153 13.82 -10.07 5.62
CA PRO A 153 13.11 -10.88 6.62
C PRO A 153 11.75 -10.30 7.04
N ASP A 154 11.59 -8.99 6.89
CA ASP A 154 10.40 -8.24 7.33
C ASP A 154 9.42 -7.90 6.20
N ILE A 155 9.80 -8.14 4.96
CA ILE A 155 9.04 -7.76 3.77
C ILE A 155 8.60 -9.03 3.05
N VAL A 156 7.29 -9.15 2.86
CA VAL A 156 6.71 -10.16 1.98
C VAL A 156 6.39 -9.48 0.66
N LEU A 157 7.05 -9.95 -0.40
CA LEU A 157 6.76 -9.52 -1.75
C LEU A 157 5.78 -10.50 -2.38
N MET A 158 4.75 -9.97 -3.03
CA MET A 158 3.87 -10.76 -3.86
C MET A 158 3.84 -10.20 -5.28
N THR A 159 3.94 -11.09 -6.26
CA THR A 159 3.81 -10.73 -7.69
C THR A 159 2.52 -11.30 -8.25
N ARG A 160 1.96 -10.65 -9.27
CA ARG A 160 0.79 -11.18 -9.96
C ARG A 160 1.25 -12.21 -11.01
N GLN A 161 0.74 -13.44 -10.91
CA GLN A 161 0.89 -14.41 -11.99
C GLN A 161 -0.26 -14.23 -13.00
N GLU A 162 0.07 -14.21 -14.28
CA GLU A 162 -0.90 -14.16 -15.40
C GLU A 162 -1.64 -15.50 -15.57
#